data_AF-A0A423NDY5-F1
#
_entry.id   AF-A0A423NDY5-F1
#
_cell.length_a   1.000
_cell.length_b   1.000
_cell.length_c   1.000
_cell.angle_alpha   90.00
_cell.angle_beta   90.00
_cell.angle_gamma   90.00
#
_symmetry.space_group_name_H-M   'P 1'
#
loop_
_entity.id
_entity.type
_entity.pdbx_description
1 polymer ?
#
loop_
_entity_poly.entity_id
_entity_poly.type
_entity_poly.pdbx_seq_one_letter_code
_entity_poly.pdbx_strand_id
1 'polypeptide(L)'
;MTDPTTKSTPFAPCDHVAHHLFTVQPDIPLLDALEHASVYLNCAEALAHQAPTATRPEHSGSLQWASQQMLGTARALVLASVAGLHAAQAGGEA
;
A
#
# COMPACT_ATOMS: atom_id res chain seq x y z
N MET A 1 10.94 22.13 12.28
CA MET A 1 11.09 21.16 11.18
C MET A 1 9.69 20.66 10.86
N THR A 2 9.26 20.73 9.61
CA THR A 2 8.04 20.06 9.17
C THR A 2 8.28 18.56 9.22
N ASP A 3 7.40 17.82 9.89
CA ASP A 3 7.48 16.36 9.89
C ASP A 3 7.32 15.84 8.46
N PRO A 4 8.04 14.77 8.09
CA PRO A 4 7.94 14.20 6.75
C PRO A 4 6.52 13.72 6.50
N THR A 5 6.11 13.78 5.24
CA THR A 5 4.79 13.35 4.78
C THR A 5 4.92 12.45 3.57
N THR A 6 3.87 11.67 3.30
CA THR A 6 3.80 10.79 2.13
C THR A 6 4.01 11.59 0.83
N LYS A 7 4.57 10.93 -0.17
CA LYS A 7 4.64 11.46 -1.54
C LYS A 7 3.67 10.74 -2.46
N SER A 8 3.20 11.49 -3.46
CA SER A 8 2.35 10.99 -4.54
C SER A 8 3.04 9.79 -5.20
N THR A 9 2.50 8.60 -4.95
CA THR A 9 3.09 7.33 -5.39
C THR A 9 2.03 6.51 -6.11
N PRO A 10 2.13 6.34 -7.44
CA PRO A 10 1.17 5.57 -8.22
C PRO A 10 1.28 4.07 -7.94
N PHE A 11 0.16 3.36 -7.93
CA PHE A 11 0.08 1.91 -7.71
C PHE A 11 -1.15 1.30 -8.41
N ALA A 12 -1.25 -0.03 -8.42
CA ALA A 12 -2.20 -0.80 -9.24
C ALA A 12 -2.02 -0.51 -10.74
N PRO A 13 -0.96 -1.07 -11.37
CA PRO A 13 -0.75 -0.91 -12.81
C PRO A 13 -1.93 -1.52 -13.57
N CYS A 14 -2.32 -0.86 -14.67
CA CYS A 14 -3.32 -1.41 -15.57
C CYS A 14 -2.61 -2.26 -16.63
N ASP A 15 -3.03 -3.52 -16.81
CA ASP A 15 -2.36 -4.47 -17.70
C ASP A 15 -2.34 -4.05 -19.19
N HIS A 16 -3.11 -3.03 -19.58
CA HIS A 16 -3.30 -2.62 -20.97
C HIS A 16 -2.75 -1.22 -21.28
N VAL A 17 -2.26 -0.49 -20.28
CA VAL A 17 -1.71 0.85 -20.46
C VAL A 17 -0.54 1.10 -19.49
N ALA A 18 0.40 1.96 -19.87
CA ALA A 18 1.49 2.40 -18.99
C ALA A 18 1.02 3.39 -17.89
N HIS A 19 -0.19 3.18 -17.36
CA HIS A 19 -0.82 4.01 -16.33
C HIS A 19 -1.21 3.17 -15.12
N HIS A 20 -1.19 3.83 -13.97
CA HIS A 20 -1.64 3.29 -12.69
C HIS A 20 -3.04 3.79 -12.38
N LEU A 21 -3.86 2.94 -11.76
CA LEU A 21 -5.25 3.26 -11.44
C LEU A 21 -5.37 4.16 -10.22
N PHE A 22 -4.42 4.05 -9.29
CA PHE A 22 -4.47 4.75 -8.00
C PHE A 22 -3.15 5.41 -7.68
N THR A 23 -3.20 6.37 -6.76
CA THR A 23 -2.05 7.07 -6.24
C THR A 23 -2.24 7.31 -4.75
N VAL A 24 -1.20 7.09 -3.96
CA VAL A 24 -1.21 7.46 -2.53
C VAL A 24 -1.31 8.97 -2.41
N GLN A 25 -2.23 9.44 -1.60
CA GLN A 25 -2.39 10.87 -1.34
C GLN A 25 -1.12 11.43 -0.69
N PRO A 26 -0.54 12.53 -1.24
CA PRO A 26 0.60 13.18 -0.64
C PRO A 26 0.19 13.94 0.64
N ASP A 27 1.18 14.38 1.39
CA ASP A 27 1.01 15.31 2.52
C ASP A 27 0.25 14.70 3.72
N ILE A 28 0.21 13.37 3.79
CA ILE A 28 -0.28 12.63 4.96
C ILE A 28 0.90 12.37 5.91
N PRO A 29 0.72 12.52 7.24
CA PRO A 29 1.76 12.16 8.21
C PRO A 29 2.22 10.70 8.03
N LEU A 30 3.54 10.48 8.09
CA LEU A 30 4.10 9.14 7.84
C LEU A 30 3.61 8.09 8.84
N LEU A 31 3.42 8.48 10.11
CA LEU A 31 2.95 7.58 11.14
C LEU A 31 1.56 7.03 10.79
N ASP A 32 0.61 7.92 10.50
CA ASP A 32 -0.76 7.56 10.11
C ASP A 32 -0.78 6.63 8.89
N ALA A 33 0.06 6.92 7.88
CA ALA A 33 0.18 6.11 6.67
C ALA A 33 0.75 4.71 6.95
N LEU A 34 1.75 4.59 7.83
CA LEU A 34 2.39 3.31 8.19
C LEU A 34 1.53 2.47 9.14
N GLU A 35 0.75 3.10 10.02
CA GLU A 35 -0.27 2.42 10.82
C GLU A 35 -1.32 1.78 9.91
N HIS A 36 -1.83 2.52 8.92
CA HIS A 36 -2.75 1.97 7.93
C HIS A 36 -2.11 0.85 7.10
N ALA A 37 -0.85 1.02 6.67
CA ALA A 37 -0.14 -0.03 5.95
C ALA A 37 -0.06 -1.32 6.76
N SER A 38 0.17 -1.23 8.08
CA SER A 38 0.21 -2.38 8.98
C SER A 38 -1.15 -3.09 9.07
N VAL A 39 -2.26 -2.33 9.13
CA VAL A 39 -3.62 -2.90 9.08
C VAL A 39 -3.85 -3.65 7.76
N TYR A 40 -3.50 -3.06 6.63
CA TYR A 40 -3.61 -3.70 5.32
C TYR A 40 -2.79 -4.98 5.24
N LEU A 41 -1.56 -5.00 5.77
CA LEU A 41 -0.72 -6.20 5.80
C LEU A 41 -1.34 -7.31 6.66
N ASN A 42 -1.83 -6.99 7.84
CA ASN A 42 -2.49 -7.97 8.72
C ASN A 42 -3.76 -8.56 8.07
N CYS A 43 -4.57 -7.71 7.41
CA CYS A 43 -5.72 -8.17 6.65
C CYS A 43 -5.31 -9.05 5.46
N ALA A 44 -4.28 -8.66 4.71
CA ALA A 44 -3.77 -9.44 3.59
C ALA A 44 -3.32 -10.83 4.05
N GLU A 45 -2.61 -10.91 5.17
CA GLU A 45 -2.17 -12.16 5.78
C GLU A 45 -3.34 -13.04 6.21
N ALA A 46 -4.32 -12.49 6.93
CA ALA A 46 -5.50 -13.23 7.36
C ALA A 46 -6.27 -13.82 6.16
N LEU A 47 -6.49 -13.02 5.11
CA LEU A 47 -7.16 -13.46 3.89
C LEU A 47 -6.38 -14.55 3.15
N ALA A 48 -5.05 -14.44 3.10
CA ALA A 48 -4.20 -15.46 2.50
C ALA A 48 -4.27 -16.81 3.24
N HIS A 49 -4.35 -16.78 4.58
CA HIS A 49 -4.51 -17.99 5.39
C HIS A 49 -5.90 -18.62 5.26
N GLN A 50 -6.93 -17.81 5.03
CA GLN A 50 -8.31 -18.28 4.86
C GLN A 50 -8.59 -18.83 3.45
N ALA A 51 -7.89 -18.34 2.42
CA ALA A 51 -8.18 -18.73 1.05
C ALA A 51 -8.08 -20.26 0.78
N PRO A 52 -7.09 -21.02 1.29
CA PRO A 52 -6.99 -22.46 1.09
C PRO A 52 -8.05 -23.28 1.85
N THR A 53 -8.60 -22.74 2.95
CA THR A 53 -9.57 -23.43 3.79
C THR A 53 -11.02 -23.13 3.40
N ALA A 54 -11.22 -22.27 2.40
CA ALA A 54 -12.55 -21.95 1.88
C ALA A 54 -13.21 -23.20 1.28
N THR A 55 -14.38 -23.55 1.81
CA THR A 55 -15.16 -24.74 1.40
C THR A 55 -15.69 -24.65 -0.03
N ARG A 56 -15.70 -23.45 -0.60
CA ARG A 56 -16.21 -23.16 -1.94
C ARG A 56 -15.11 -22.54 -2.81
N PRO A 57 -14.79 -23.13 -3.98
CA PRO A 57 -13.69 -22.67 -4.83
C PRO A 57 -13.78 -21.19 -5.24
N GLU A 58 -14.98 -20.67 -5.49
CA GLU A 58 -15.20 -19.26 -5.86
C GLU A 58 -14.83 -18.28 -4.74
N HIS A 59 -14.93 -18.72 -3.48
CA HIS A 59 -14.55 -17.92 -2.33
C HIS A 59 -13.04 -17.92 -2.14
N SER A 60 -12.36 -19.04 -2.43
CA SER A 60 -10.90 -19.12 -2.38
C SER A 60 -10.24 -18.10 -3.31
N GLY A 61 -10.69 -18.05 -4.57
CA GLY A 61 -10.19 -17.08 -5.54
C GLY A 61 -10.45 -15.62 -5.15
N SER A 62 -11.65 -15.33 -4.61
CA SER A 62 -12.00 -13.98 -4.14
C SER A 62 -11.16 -13.53 -2.95
N LEU A 63 -10.93 -14.41 -1.98
CA LEU A 63 -10.08 -14.14 -0.81
C LEU A 63 -8.64 -13.90 -1.22
N GLN A 64 -8.12 -14.71 -2.14
CA GLN A 64 -6.77 -14.54 -2.65
C GLN A 64 -6.61 -13.23 -3.44
N TRP A 65 -7.57 -12.90 -4.29
CA TRP A 65 -7.58 -11.61 -4.99
C TRP A 65 -7.61 -10.44 -4.00
N ALA A 66 -8.49 -10.47 -2.99
CA ALA A 66 -8.58 -9.42 -1.98
C ALA A 66 -7.27 -9.28 -1.18
N SER A 67 -6.65 -10.40 -0.78
CA SER A 67 -5.34 -10.41 -0.13
C SER A 67 -4.28 -9.68 -0.97
N GLN A 68 -4.21 -9.96 -2.28
CA GLN A 68 -3.26 -9.28 -3.18
C GLN A 68 -3.54 -7.78 -3.32
N GLN A 69 -4.80 -7.35 -3.36
CA GLN A 69 -5.15 -5.92 -3.38
C GLN A 69 -4.72 -5.21 -2.08
N MET A 70 -4.95 -5.84 -0.93
CA MET A 70 -4.53 -5.31 0.37
C MET A 70 -3.01 -5.20 0.47
N LEU A 71 -2.28 -6.22 0.00
CA LEU A 71 -0.82 -6.23 -0.06
C LEU A 71 -0.26 -5.13 -0.98
N GLY A 72 -0.86 -4.98 -2.18
CA GLY A 72 -0.49 -3.93 -3.13
C GLY A 72 -0.69 -2.53 -2.55
N THR A 73 -1.78 -2.32 -1.82
CA THR A 73 -2.11 -1.04 -1.16
C THR A 73 -1.14 -0.74 -0.02
N ALA A 74 -0.86 -1.71 0.85
CA ALA A 74 0.14 -1.57 1.91
C ALA A 74 1.51 -1.21 1.36
N ARG A 75 1.93 -1.90 0.28
CA ARG A 75 3.21 -1.62 -0.38
C ARG A 75 3.28 -0.19 -0.92
N ALA A 76 2.20 0.29 -1.53
CA ALA A 76 2.12 1.65 -2.03
C ALA A 76 2.29 2.69 -0.91
N LEU A 77 1.61 2.48 0.23
CA LEU A 77 1.74 3.33 1.42
C LEU A 77 3.18 3.36 1.93
N VAL A 78 3.83 2.20 2.05
CA VAL A 78 5.23 2.11 2.50
C VAL A 78 6.16 2.85 1.53
N LEU A 79 6.01 2.66 0.22
CA LEU A 79 6.83 3.33 -0.78
C LEU A 79 6.63 4.86 -0.76
N ALA A 80 5.38 5.31 -0.61
CA ALA A 80 5.06 6.73 -0.47
C ALA A 80 5.70 7.34 0.78
N SER A 81 5.73 6.59 1.89
CA SER A 81 6.38 7.02 3.12
C SER A 81 7.90 7.08 3.00
N VAL A 82 8.52 6.08 2.35
CA VAL A 82 9.96 6.06 2.07
C VAL A 82 10.37 7.24 1.17
N ALA A 83 9.59 7.53 0.12
CA ALA A 83 9.80 8.69 -0.72
C ALA A 83 9.68 10.01 0.07
N GLY A 84 8.74 10.07 1.02
CA GLY A 84 8.59 11.18 1.97
C GLY A 84 9.82 11.42 2.82
N LEU A 85 10.38 10.35 3.40
CA LEU A 85 11.61 10.40 4.19
C LEU A 85 12.80 10.90 3.36
N HIS A 86 13.00 10.34 2.17
CA HIS A 86 14.09 10.77 1.28
C HIS A 86 13.98 12.24 0.90
N ALA A 87 12.77 12.72 0.60
CA ALA A 87 12.55 14.14 0.28
C ALA A 87 12.86 15.06 1.48
N ALA A 88 12.52 14.65 2.70
CA ALA A 88 12.85 15.41 3.90
C ALA A 88 14.36 15.45 4.20
N GLN A 89 15.07 14.35 3.94
CA GLN A 89 16.54 14.29 4.06
C GLN A 89 17.21 15.24 3.05
N ALA A 90 16.81 15.20 1.78
CA ALA A 90 17.38 16.07 0.74
C ALA A 90 17.05 17.56 0.96
N GLY A 91 15.90 17.89 1.56
CA GLY A 91 15.52 19.26 1.89
C GLY A 91 16.16 19.82 3.15
N GLY A 92 16.79 18.98 3.98
CA GLY A 92 17.53 19.41 5.18
C GLY A 92 19.01 19.70 4.95
N GLU A 93 19.52 19.42 3.75
CA GLU A 93 20.93 19.65 3.33
C GLU A 93 21.14 20.96 2.55
N ALA A 94 20.10 21.78 2.37
CA ALA A 94 20.13 23.07 1.67
C ALA A 94 19.94 24.26 2.63
#